data_AF-F9R929-F1
#
_entry.id   AF-F9R929-F1
#
_cell.length_a   1.000
_cell.length_b   1.000
_cell.length_c   1.000
_cell.angle_alpha   90.00
_cell.angle_beta   90.00
_cell.angle_gamma   90.00
#
_symmetry.space_group_name_H-M   'P 1'
#
loop_
_entity.id
_entity.type
_entity.pdbx_description
1 polymer ?
#
loop_
_entity_poly.entity_id
_entity_poly.type
_entity_poly.pdbx_seq_one_letter_code
_entity_poly.pdbx_strand_id
1 'polypeptide(L)'
;MDNQQLIESVKAFKVSYGEYFKLFLDTYPLFTWKDDNYGSNELFLKAIECQALASTFGETAKSRFDTIGFNKLFPFDNPVDWYNWEAFVKDNEVSHTIYATLAMRLDSEIQRMLFFAERDLWQSYESLDSEQFLVSYLKYDCFHNSDFQNNLELKDDDIENHKEIDENRAFENLDRMQKQTSIWSNVINVLSKVVGF
;
A
#
# COMPACT_ATOMS: atom_id res chain seq x y z
N MET A 1 9.02 9.21 -19.96
CA MET A 1 8.32 10.22 -19.15
C MET A 1 9.32 11.33 -18.86
N ASP A 2 8.92 12.59 -18.95
CA ASP A 2 9.79 13.70 -18.52
C ASP A 2 10.08 13.61 -17.01
N ASN A 3 11.27 14.00 -16.55
CA ASN A 3 11.64 13.80 -15.14
C ASN A 3 10.74 14.64 -14.20
N GLN A 4 10.34 15.84 -14.61
CA GLN A 4 9.39 16.64 -13.86
C GLN A 4 8.01 15.95 -13.77
N GLN A 5 7.54 15.38 -14.88
CA GLN A 5 6.29 14.62 -14.92
C GLN A 5 6.35 13.37 -14.03
N LEU A 6 7.50 12.68 -13.95
CA LEU A 6 7.71 11.57 -13.04
C LEU A 6 7.58 12.01 -11.59
N ILE A 7 8.29 13.07 -11.19
CA ILE A 7 8.26 13.61 -9.82
C ILE A 7 6.82 13.98 -9.43
N GLU A 8 6.09 14.64 -10.33
CA GLU A 8 4.69 15.00 -10.10
C GLU A 8 3.79 13.77 -9.98
N SER A 9 4.02 12.73 -10.79
CA SER A 9 3.27 11.49 -10.73
C SER A 9 3.51 10.72 -9.43
N VAL A 10 4.76 10.66 -8.95
CA VAL A 10 5.09 10.03 -7.66
C VAL A 10 4.49 10.83 -6.49
N LYS A 11 4.50 12.16 -6.56
CA LYS A 11 3.83 13.03 -5.56
C LYS A 11 2.32 12.85 -5.56
N ALA A 12 1.69 12.77 -6.72
CA ALA A 12 0.26 12.51 -6.86
C ALA A 12 -0.10 11.13 -6.27
N PHE A 13 0.69 10.10 -6.57
CA PHE A 13 0.51 8.78 -6.00
C PHE A 13 0.62 8.79 -4.48
N LYS A 14 1.62 9.48 -3.91
CA LYS A 14 1.77 9.61 -2.46
C LYS A 14 0.53 10.22 -1.79
N VAL A 15 -0.06 11.23 -2.42
CA VAL A 15 -1.28 11.89 -1.91
C VAL A 15 -2.47 10.93 -1.97
N SER A 16 -2.73 10.33 -3.14
CA SER A 16 -3.84 9.39 -3.33
C SER A 16 -3.73 8.18 -2.40
N TYR A 17 -2.52 7.63 -2.25
CA TYR A 17 -2.22 6.54 -1.32
C TYR A 17 -2.51 6.93 0.14
N GLY A 18 -2.12 8.13 0.57
CA GLY A 18 -2.40 8.59 1.94
C GLY A 18 -3.91 8.72 2.22
N GLU A 19 -4.67 9.21 1.26
CA GLU A 19 -6.14 9.29 1.33
C GLU A 19 -6.79 7.90 1.34
N TYR A 20 -6.34 7.02 0.43
CA TYR A 20 -6.76 5.63 0.38
C TYR A 20 -6.54 4.93 1.71
N PHE A 21 -5.32 4.99 2.26
CA PHE A 21 -4.95 4.23 3.45
C PHE A 21 -5.69 4.71 4.69
N LYS A 22 -6.01 6.00 4.76
CA LYS A 22 -6.89 6.54 5.80
C LYS A 22 -8.30 5.93 5.71
N LEU A 23 -8.92 5.98 4.53
CA LEU A 23 -10.24 5.38 4.31
C LEU A 23 -10.24 3.87 4.57
N PHE A 24 -9.18 3.17 4.17
CA PHE A 24 -8.97 1.74 4.38
C PHE A 24 -8.98 1.38 5.88
N LEU A 25 -8.27 2.14 6.72
CA LEU A 25 -8.26 1.92 8.16
C LEU A 25 -9.59 2.31 8.82
N ASP A 26 -10.20 3.41 8.40
CA ASP A 26 -11.50 3.86 8.91
C ASP A 26 -12.63 2.86 8.62
N THR A 27 -12.45 2.04 7.58
CA THR A 27 -13.40 1.02 7.14
C THR A 27 -12.95 -0.41 7.47
N TYR A 28 -11.89 -0.57 8.26
CA TYR A 28 -11.29 -1.88 8.49
C TYR A 28 -12.26 -2.86 9.17
N PRO A 29 -12.43 -4.09 8.65
CA PRO A 29 -13.49 -5.01 9.08
C PRO A 29 -13.51 -5.35 10.58
N LEU A 30 -12.34 -5.41 11.23
CA LEU A 30 -12.23 -5.74 12.66
C LEU A 30 -12.47 -4.53 13.59
N PHE A 31 -12.55 -3.31 13.06
CA PHE A 31 -12.81 -2.09 13.84
C PHE A 31 -14.28 -1.66 13.79
N THR A 32 -15.00 -2.06 12.74
CA THR A 32 -16.37 -1.64 12.52
C THR A 32 -17.36 -2.60 13.15
N TRP A 33 -18.07 -2.13 14.19
CA TRP A 33 -19.19 -2.82 14.85
C TRP A 33 -20.52 -2.67 14.10
N LYS A 34 -20.50 -2.12 12.88
CA LYS A 34 -21.69 -1.93 12.04
C LYS A 34 -21.75 -3.06 11.03
N ASP A 35 -22.85 -3.79 11.04
CA ASP A 35 -23.09 -4.98 10.20
C ASP A 35 -23.10 -4.69 8.68
N ASP A 36 -23.15 -3.42 8.27
CA ASP A 36 -23.25 -2.99 6.87
C ASP A 36 -22.15 -1.98 6.52
N ASN A 37 -20.92 -2.45 6.30
CA ASN A 37 -19.85 -1.62 5.72
C ASN A 37 -19.42 -2.16 4.36
N TYR A 38 -20.13 -1.73 3.32
CA TYR A 38 -19.94 -2.17 1.93
C TYR A 38 -18.72 -1.55 1.22
N GLY A 39 -17.81 -0.93 1.97
CA GLY A 39 -16.78 -0.04 1.43
C GLY A 39 -17.41 1.24 0.85
N SER A 40 -16.71 2.36 0.96
CA SER A 40 -17.19 3.61 0.34
C SER A 40 -16.80 3.65 -1.13
N ASN A 41 -17.64 4.24 -1.99
CA ASN A 41 -17.27 4.48 -3.39
C ASN A 41 -15.98 5.30 -3.51
N GLU A 42 -15.74 6.20 -2.56
CA GLU A 42 -14.51 6.98 -2.47
C GLU A 42 -13.27 6.09 -2.27
N LEU A 43 -13.36 5.07 -1.42
CA LEU A 43 -12.27 4.11 -1.19
C LEU A 43 -11.92 3.35 -2.48
N PHE A 44 -12.93 2.91 -3.23
CA PHE A 44 -12.74 2.21 -4.51
C PHE A 44 -12.10 3.11 -5.58
N LEU A 45 -12.59 4.33 -5.73
CA LEU A 45 -11.99 5.29 -6.66
C LEU A 45 -10.53 5.60 -6.32
N LYS A 46 -10.21 5.69 -5.02
CA LYS A 46 -8.83 5.90 -4.55
C LYS A 46 -7.94 4.68 -4.81
N ALA A 47 -8.47 3.47 -4.68
CA ALA A 47 -7.74 2.25 -5.06
C ALA A 47 -7.39 2.25 -6.56
N ILE A 48 -8.37 2.54 -7.43
CA ILE A 48 -8.18 2.64 -8.88
C ILE A 48 -7.14 3.72 -9.22
N GLU A 49 -7.24 4.90 -8.61
CA GLU A 49 -6.29 5.99 -8.82
C GLU A 49 -4.86 5.57 -8.47
N CYS A 50 -4.67 4.91 -7.31
CA CYS A 50 -3.37 4.39 -6.90
C CYS A 50 -2.83 3.33 -7.86
N GLN A 51 -3.65 2.35 -8.24
CA GLN A 51 -3.26 1.29 -9.18
C GLN A 51 -2.90 1.86 -10.56
N ALA A 52 -3.68 2.81 -11.06
CA ALA A 52 -3.43 3.49 -12.33
C ALA A 52 -2.10 4.27 -12.28
N LEU A 53 -1.85 5.07 -11.24
CA LEU A 53 -0.60 5.79 -11.08
C LEU A 53 0.59 4.84 -10.94
N ALA A 54 0.48 3.79 -10.13
CA ALA A 54 1.52 2.79 -9.95
C ALA A 54 1.95 2.13 -11.27
N SER A 55 1.00 1.91 -12.18
CA SER A 55 1.27 1.32 -13.50
C SER A 55 2.19 2.17 -14.39
N THR A 56 2.34 3.47 -14.08
CA THR A 56 3.14 4.41 -14.88
C THR A 56 4.63 4.44 -14.50
N PHE A 57 5.03 3.84 -13.37
CA PHE A 57 6.38 3.97 -12.80
C PHE A 57 7.42 3.00 -13.38
N GLY A 58 7.05 2.21 -14.39
CA GLY A 58 7.96 1.25 -15.03
C GLY A 58 8.09 -0.07 -14.27
N GLU A 59 8.81 -1.01 -14.89
CA GLU A 59 8.88 -2.41 -14.44
C GLU A 59 9.60 -2.57 -13.10
N THR A 60 10.69 -1.83 -12.87
CA THR A 60 11.45 -1.90 -11.61
C THR A 60 10.58 -1.46 -10.42
N ALA A 61 9.85 -0.35 -10.56
CA ALA A 61 8.94 0.10 -9.50
C ALA A 61 7.82 -0.92 -9.26
N LYS A 62 7.22 -1.45 -10.34
CA LYS A 62 6.19 -2.47 -10.23
C LYS A 62 6.69 -3.72 -9.51
N SER A 63 7.84 -4.25 -9.91
CA SER A 63 8.45 -5.43 -9.28
C SER A 63 8.74 -5.20 -7.79
N ARG A 64 9.28 -4.03 -7.45
CA ARG A 64 9.57 -3.66 -6.06
C ARG A 64 8.29 -3.45 -5.24
N PHE A 65 7.24 -2.89 -5.85
CA PHE A 65 5.90 -2.76 -5.25
C PHE A 65 5.27 -4.13 -4.98
N ASP A 66 5.41 -5.07 -5.91
CA ASP A 66 4.93 -6.45 -5.73
C ASP A 66 5.66 -7.13 -4.58
N THR A 67 6.99 -7.00 -4.49
CA THR A 67 7.81 -7.54 -3.38
C THR A 67 7.35 -7.03 -2.01
N ILE A 68 7.05 -5.73 -1.88
CA ILE A 68 6.60 -5.15 -0.60
C ILE A 68 5.12 -5.39 -0.29
N GLY A 69 4.34 -5.96 -1.22
CA GLY A 69 2.93 -6.31 -1.01
C GLY A 69 1.93 -5.23 -1.42
N PHE A 70 2.21 -4.47 -2.48
CA PHE A 70 1.27 -3.48 -3.02
C PHE A 70 -0.09 -4.10 -3.34
N ASN A 71 -0.12 -5.27 -3.98
CA ASN A 71 -1.36 -6.00 -4.27
C ASN A 71 -2.14 -6.45 -3.02
N LYS A 72 -1.45 -6.62 -1.88
CA LYS A 72 -2.10 -6.92 -0.60
C LYS A 72 -2.66 -5.64 0.04
N LEU A 73 -1.98 -4.51 -0.14
CA LEU A 73 -2.42 -3.22 0.36
C LEU A 73 -3.57 -2.62 -0.46
N PHE A 74 -3.68 -2.97 -1.74
CA PHE A 74 -4.78 -2.58 -2.64
C PHE A 74 -5.53 -3.83 -3.16
N PRO A 75 -6.23 -4.58 -2.28
CA PRO A 75 -6.77 -5.89 -2.62
C PRO A 75 -8.12 -5.84 -3.35
N PHE A 76 -8.72 -4.66 -3.48
CA PHE A 76 -10.01 -4.45 -4.11
C PHE A 76 -10.04 -3.07 -4.79
N ASP A 77 -10.86 -2.95 -5.83
CA ASP A 77 -11.19 -1.69 -6.49
C ASP A 77 -12.69 -1.55 -6.79
N ASN A 78 -13.48 -2.50 -6.30
CA ASN A 78 -14.92 -2.60 -6.51
C ASN A 78 -15.59 -3.30 -5.32
N PRO A 79 -16.93 -3.20 -5.20
CA PRO A 79 -17.65 -3.80 -4.08
C PRO A 79 -17.53 -5.33 -3.98
N VAL A 80 -17.45 -6.05 -5.10
CA VAL A 80 -17.39 -7.53 -5.09
C VAL A 80 -16.10 -7.99 -4.44
N ASP A 81 -14.98 -7.40 -4.85
CA ASP A 81 -13.67 -7.73 -4.30
C ASP A 81 -13.53 -7.28 -2.83
N TRP A 82 -14.19 -6.17 -2.47
CA TRP A 82 -14.30 -5.75 -1.07
C TRP A 82 -14.92 -6.82 -0.19
N TYR A 83 -16.05 -7.41 -0.58
CA TYR A 83 -16.67 -8.49 0.21
C TYR A 83 -15.76 -9.70 0.37
N ASN A 84 -15.08 -10.10 -0.71
CA ASN A 84 -14.16 -11.23 -0.67
C ASN A 84 -12.99 -10.95 0.28
N TRP A 85 -12.43 -9.74 0.21
CA TRP A 85 -11.36 -9.31 1.10
C TRP A 85 -11.82 -9.18 2.56
N GLU A 86 -13.00 -8.61 2.79
CA GLU A 86 -13.59 -8.46 4.11
C GLU A 86 -13.80 -9.83 4.78
N ALA A 87 -14.37 -10.78 4.04
CA ALA A 87 -14.53 -12.17 4.50
C ALA A 87 -13.17 -12.78 4.86
N PHE A 88 -12.18 -12.66 3.98
CA PHE A 88 -10.81 -13.13 4.26
C PHE A 88 -10.23 -12.54 5.56
N VAL A 89 -10.35 -11.22 5.77
CA VAL A 89 -9.84 -10.54 6.97
C VAL A 89 -10.54 -11.04 8.23
N LYS A 90 -11.87 -11.22 8.18
CA LYS A 90 -12.66 -11.71 9.31
C LYS A 90 -12.35 -13.17 9.63
N ASP A 91 -12.32 -14.03 8.61
CA ASP A 91 -12.14 -15.47 8.76
C ASP A 91 -10.72 -15.84 9.24
N ASN A 92 -9.71 -15.04 8.87
CA ASN A 92 -8.31 -15.26 9.26
C ASN A 92 -7.85 -14.33 10.39
N GLU A 93 -8.76 -13.55 10.98
CA GLU A 93 -8.48 -12.56 12.03
C GLU A 93 -7.25 -11.68 11.69
N VAL A 94 -7.14 -11.26 10.43
CA VAL A 94 -5.93 -10.57 9.94
C VAL A 94 -5.81 -9.24 10.65
N SER A 95 -4.68 -9.02 11.34
CA SER A 95 -4.47 -7.77 12.04
C SER A 95 -4.22 -6.61 11.08
N HIS A 96 -4.89 -5.48 11.33
CA HIS A 96 -4.64 -4.19 10.67
C HIS A 96 -3.16 -3.76 10.75
N THR A 97 -2.42 -4.22 11.76
CA THR A 97 -0.99 -3.92 11.94
C THR A 97 -0.12 -4.47 10.81
N ILE A 98 -0.52 -5.58 10.19
CA ILE A 98 0.14 -6.14 9.01
C ILE A 98 0.03 -5.13 7.86
N TYR A 99 -1.18 -4.65 7.56
CA TYR A 99 -1.43 -3.65 6.54
C TYR A 99 -0.72 -2.32 6.84
N ALA A 100 -0.69 -1.88 8.10
CA ALA A 100 0.09 -0.72 8.52
C ALA A 100 1.60 -0.89 8.24
N THR A 101 2.14 -2.10 8.40
CA THR A 101 3.54 -2.35 8.08
C THR A 101 3.79 -2.36 6.57
N LEU A 102 2.89 -2.93 5.77
CA LEU A 102 2.98 -2.86 4.30
C LEU A 102 2.92 -1.41 3.82
N ALA A 103 2.02 -0.62 4.39
CA ALA A 103 1.89 0.82 4.16
C ALA A 103 3.21 1.58 4.45
N MET A 104 3.90 1.29 5.56
CA MET A 104 5.21 1.89 5.83
C MET A 104 6.29 1.51 4.82
N ARG A 105 6.27 0.27 4.33
CA ARG A 105 7.22 -0.18 3.30
C ARG A 105 6.98 0.55 1.99
N LEU A 106 5.70 0.69 1.61
CA LEU A 106 5.33 1.45 0.42
C LEU A 106 5.74 2.92 0.56
N ASP A 107 5.49 3.57 1.69
CA ASP A 107 5.94 4.96 1.88
C ASP A 107 7.47 5.08 1.79
N SER A 108 8.22 4.13 2.34
CA SER A 108 9.68 4.11 2.22
C SER A 108 10.15 3.93 0.77
N GLU A 109 9.47 3.11 -0.02
CA GLU A 109 9.76 2.95 -1.45
C GLU A 109 9.41 4.21 -2.25
N ILE A 110 8.26 4.84 -1.97
CA ILE A 110 7.89 6.14 -2.57
C ILE A 110 8.94 7.21 -2.25
N GLN A 111 9.42 7.28 -1.00
CA GLN A 111 10.48 8.20 -0.61
C GLN A 111 11.78 7.94 -1.38
N ARG A 112 12.13 6.67 -1.59
CA ARG A 112 13.28 6.27 -2.42
C ARG A 112 13.09 6.72 -3.87
N MET A 113 11.94 6.45 -4.47
CA MET A 113 11.60 6.90 -5.83
C MET A 113 11.76 8.41 -5.98
N LEU A 114 11.18 9.19 -5.05
CA LEU A 114 11.32 10.65 -5.03
C LEU A 114 12.78 11.08 -4.90
N PHE A 115 13.55 10.44 -4.02
CA PHE A 115 14.96 10.77 -3.82
C PHE A 115 15.78 10.63 -5.10
N PHE A 116 15.57 9.55 -5.86
CA PHE A 116 16.23 9.31 -7.14
C PHE A 116 15.71 10.28 -8.23
N ALA A 117 14.40 10.46 -8.36
CA ALA A 117 13.80 11.32 -9.37
C ALA A 117 14.23 12.79 -9.21
N GLU A 118 14.15 13.33 -7.98
CA GLU A 118 14.51 14.73 -7.66
C GLU A 118 16.01 15.02 -7.83
N ARG A 119 16.85 13.99 -7.96
CA ARG A 119 18.30 14.11 -8.22
C ARG A 119 18.68 13.78 -9.66
N ASP A 120 17.69 13.55 -10.53
CA ASP A 120 17.90 13.13 -11.91
C ASP A 120 18.65 11.78 -12.02
N LEU A 121 18.43 10.91 -11.04
CA LEU A 121 19.06 9.58 -10.93
C LEU A 121 18.06 8.45 -11.20
N TRP A 122 16.95 8.71 -11.89
CA TRP A 122 15.91 7.70 -12.12
C TRP A 122 16.43 6.44 -12.83
N GLN A 123 17.36 6.58 -13.76
CA GLN A 123 18.01 5.44 -14.40
C GLN A 123 18.78 4.53 -13.41
N SER A 124 19.31 5.12 -12.32
CA SER A 124 19.93 4.34 -11.25
C SER A 124 18.91 3.67 -10.34
N TYR A 125 17.70 4.22 -10.23
CA TYR A 125 16.58 3.54 -9.59
C TYR A 125 16.11 2.36 -10.43
N GLU A 126 15.99 2.53 -11.75
CA GLU A 126 15.55 1.48 -12.67
C GLU A 126 16.53 0.30 -12.74
N SER A 127 17.80 0.51 -12.37
CA SER A 127 18.82 -0.54 -12.29
C SER A 127 18.93 -1.22 -10.92
N LEU A 128 18.13 -0.82 -9.92
CA LEU A 128 18.09 -1.50 -8.63
C LEU A 128 17.55 -2.92 -8.82
N ASP A 129 18.11 -3.86 -8.06
CA ASP A 129 17.55 -5.20 -7.99
C ASP A 129 16.17 -5.19 -7.32
N SER A 130 15.31 -6.12 -7.74
CA SER A 130 13.91 -6.22 -7.31
C SER A 130 13.72 -6.45 -5.80
N GLU A 131 14.74 -6.96 -5.09
CA GLU A 131 14.70 -7.25 -3.66
C GLU A 131 15.59 -6.31 -2.84
N GLN A 132 16.40 -5.47 -3.50
CA GLN A 132 17.39 -4.65 -2.83
C GLN A 132 16.75 -3.69 -1.82
N PHE A 133 17.15 -3.82 -0.55
CA PHE A 133 16.65 -3.03 0.59
C PHE A 133 15.16 -3.25 0.92
N LEU A 134 14.55 -4.31 0.40
CA LEU A 134 13.15 -4.61 0.62
C LEU A 134 12.97 -5.76 1.61
N VAL A 135 11.80 -5.76 2.26
CA VAL A 135 11.34 -6.86 3.10
C VAL A 135 10.04 -7.36 2.49
N SER A 136 10.05 -8.61 2.04
CA SER A 136 8.90 -9.22 1.37
C SER A 136 7.66 -9.23 2.25
N TYR A 137 6.48 -9.08 1.64
CA TYR A 137 5.19 -9.31 2.32
C TYR A 137 4.98 -10.79 2.65
N LEU A 138 5.67 -11.70 1.95
CA LEU A 138 5.69 -13.14 2.22
C LEU A 138 6.43 -13.50 3.51
N LYS A 139 6.49 -12.60 4.49
CA LYS A 139 6.86 -12.95 5.86
C LYS A 139 5.64 -13.09 6.78
N TYR A 140 4.46 -12.73 6.28
CA TYR A 140 3.21 -12.75 7.04
C TYR A 140 2.42 -14.00 6.67
N ASP A 141 2.22 -14.89 7.62
CA ASP A 141 1.58 -16.20 7.43
C ASP A 141 0.18 -16.10 6.81
N CYS A 142 -0.57 -15.04 7.15
CA CYS A 142 -1.91 -14.80 6.57
C CYS A 142 -1.91 -14.66 5.03
N PHE A 143 -0.77 -14.29 4.42
CA PHE A 143 -0.64 -14.20 2.97
C PHE A 143 -0.01 -15.44 2.33
N HIS A 144 0.42 -16.41 3.14
CA HIS A 144 0.85 -17.74 2.69
C HIS A 144 -0.33 -18.71 2.59
N ASN A 145 -1.41 -18.46 3.34
CA ASN A 145 -2.57 -19.32 3.34
C ASN A 145 -3.11 -19.46 1.92
N SER A 146 -2.99 -20.69 1.44
CA SER A 146 -3.31 -21.15 0.10
C SER A 146 -4.77 -20.93 -0.29
N ASP A 147 -5.68 -20.52 0.60
CA ASP A 147 -7.10 -20.39 0.27
C ASP A 147 -7.41 -19.18 -0.64
N PHE A 148 -6.50 -18.22 -0.76
CA PHE A 148 -6.58 -17.19 -1.82
C PHE A 148 -5.96 -17.65 -3.16
N GLN A 149 -5.10 -18.68 -3.12
CA GLN A 149 -4.45 -19.28 -4.31
C GLN A 149 -5.08 -20.60 -4.76
N ASN A 150 -5.93 -21.24 -3.95
CA ASN A 150 -6.52 -22.58 -4.18
C ASN A 150 -7.64 -22.57 -5.23
N ASN A 151 -7.93 -21.42 -5.85
CA ASN A 151 -8.64 -21.40 -7.14
C ASN A 151 -7.67 -21.51 -8.36
N LEU A 152 -6.35 -21.57 -8.15
CA LEU A 152 -5.31 -21.55 -9.21
C LEU A 152 -4.06 -22.38 -8.85
N GLU A 153 -4.23 -23.66 -8.52
CA GLU A 153 -3.21 -24.74 -8.62
C GLU A 153 -2.43 -25.17 -7.34
N LEU A 154 -2.73 -26.40 -6.93
CA LEU A 154 -1.95 -27.51 -6.33
C LEU A 154 -0.57 -27.26 -5.66
N LYS A 155 -0.57 -27.50 -4.33
CA LYS A 155 0.37 -28.25 -3.45
C LYS A 155 1.89 -28.24 -3.73
N ASP A 156 2.68 -27.85 -2.71
CA ASP A 156 3.48 -28.79 -1.89
C ASP A 156 4.16 -28.12 -0.67
N ASP A 157 3.91 -28.73 0.49
CA ASP A 157 4.59 -28.88 1.79
C ASP A 157 5.67 -27.91 2.36
N ASP A 158 5.44 -27.66 3.66
CA ASP A 158 6.35 -27.49 4.82
C ASP A 158 7.43 -26.39 4.83
N ILE A 159 7.40 -25.56 5.88
CA ILE A 159 8.51 -25.40 6.85
C ILE A 159 8.01 -24.61 8.07
N GLU A 160 8.08 -25.28 9.22
CA GLU A 160 7.84 -24.80 10.58
C GLU A 160 8.86 -23.75 11.07
N ASN A 161 8.35 -22.87 11.94
CA ASN A 161 9.01 -22.23 13.09
C ASN A 161 10.15 -21.21 12.85
N HIS A 162 9.86 -19.91 13.05
CA HIS A 162 10.44 -19.16 14.18
C HIS A 162 9.99 -17.69 14.31
N LYS A 163 9.56 -17.35 15.54
CA LYS A 163 9.84 -16.14 16.34
C LYS A 163 9.00 -14.88 16.11
N GLU A 164 7.88 -14.90 16.83
CA GLU A 164 7.38 -13.82 17.69
C GLU A 164 8.51 -13.22 18.56
N ILE A 165 8.41 -11.92 18.90
CA ILE A 165 9.37 -11.01 19.58
C ILE A 165 10.09 -10.05 18.61
N ASP A 166 9.36 -9.07 18.05
CA ASP A 166 9.90 -7.70 17.79
C ASP A 166 8.82 -6.64 17.52
N GLU A 167 7.54 -7.01 17.42
CA GLU A 167 6.51 -6.07 16.92
C GLU A 167 6.09 -5.00 17.94
N ASN A 168 6.15 -5.28 19.24
CA ASN A 168 5.74 -4.32 20.28
C ASN A 168 6.63 -3.06 20.39
N ARG A 169 7.85 -3.08 19.84
CA ARG A 169 8.74 -1.88 19.82
C ARG A 169 8.49 -0.94 18.64
N ALA A 170 7.82 -1.41 17.59
CA ALA A 170 7.47 -0.57 16.44
C ALA A 170 6.23 0.32 16.75
N PHE A 171 5.31 -0.16 17.57
CA PHE A 171 4.04 0.55 17.87
C PHE A 171 4.20 1.75 18.81
N GLU A 172 5.13 1.72 19.77
CA GLU A 172 5.38 2.88 20.64
C GLU A 172 5.94 4.10 19.88
N ASN A 173 6.52 3.88 18.68
CA ASN A 173 7.02 4.98 17.83
C ASN A 173 5.96 5.54 16.86
N LEU A 174 4.90 4.79 16.57
CA LEU A 174 3.82 5.20 15.65
C LEU A 174 2.92 6.28 16.25
N ASP A 175 2.54 6.14 17.53
CA ASP A 175 1.72 7.13 18.25
C ASP A 175 2.46 8.48 18.39
N ARG A 176 3.80 8.44 18.33
CA ARG A 176 4.65 9.62 18.30
C ARG A 176 4.72 10.29 16.92
N MET A 177 4.58 9.54 15.83
CA MET A 177 4.53 10.08 14.45
C MET A 177 3.15 10.67 14.11
N GLN A 178 2.06 10.14 14.69
CA GLN A 178 0.71 10.68 14.53
C GLN A 178 0.56 12.13 15.03
N LYS A 179 1.43 12.57 15.95
CA LYS A 179 1.44 13.95 16.46
C LYS A 179 2.20 14.97 15.59
N GLN A 180 2.87 14.57 14.51
CA GLN A 180 3.70 15.48 13.71
C GLN A 180 3.22 15.78 12.28
N THR A 181 2.13 15.19 11.79
CA THR A 181 1.69 15.42 10.40
C THR A 181 0.47 16.34 10.34
N SER A 182 0.64 17.57 10.81
CA SER A 182 -0.26 18.69 10.48
C SER A 182 0.10 19.22 9.09
N ILE A 183 -0.34 18.55 8.03
CA ILE A 183 -0.17 19.05 6.65
C ILE A 183 -1.54 19.11 5.97
N TRP A 184 -2.31 20.11 6.36
CA TRP A 184 -3.41 20.67 5.57
C TRP A 184 -3.20 22.19 5.51
N SER A 185 -2.83 22.69 4.33
CA SER A 185 -3.13 24.09 3.95
C SER A 185 -2.92 24.39 2.46
N ASN A 186 -2.13 23.60 1.71
CA ASN A 186 -1.74 24.00 0.34
C ASN A 186 -2.42 23.23 -0.82
N VAL A 187 -3.24 22.21 -0.56
CA VAL A 187 -3.81 21.34 -1.63
C VAL A 187 -4.89 22.06 -2.46
N ILE A 188 -5.60 23.03 -1.90
CA ILE A 188 -6.67 23.76 -2.63
C ILE A 188 -6.10 24.74 -3.68
N ASN A 189 -4.87 25.26 -3.50
CA ASN A 189 -4.26 26.17 -4.47
C ASN A 189 -3.68 25.45 -5.71
N VAL A 190 -3.35 24.17 -5.60
CA VAL A 190 -2.79 23.38 -6.71
C VAL A 190 -3.92 22.83 -7.60
N LEU A 191 -5.01 22.33 -7.01
CA LEU A 191 -6.17 21.85 -7.76
C LEU A 191 -6.86 22.97 -8.57
N SER A 192 -6.85 24.21 -8.05
CA SER A 192 -7.36 25.38 -8.76
C SER A 192 -6.54 25.77 -10.00
N LYS A 193 -5.27 25.37 -10.09
CA LYS A 193 -4.37 25.69 -11.21
C LYS A 193 -4.37 24.63 -12.33
N VAL A 194 -4.83 23.42 -12.04
CA VAL A 194 -4.75 22.29 -12.99
C VAL A 194 -6.08 22.06 -13.73
N VAL A 195 -7.23 22.56 -13.21
CA VAL A 195 -8.56 22.20 -13.74
C VAL A 195 -9.39 23.40 -14.26
N GLY A 196 -8.88 24.64 -14.29
CA GLY A 196 -9.66 25.78 -14.79
C GLY A 196 -8.83 26.80 -15.56
N PHE A 197 -9.18 26.97 -16.85
CA PHE A 197 -8.91 28.09 -17.79
C PHE A 197 -7.64 28.93 -17.63
#